data_AF-A0A2E5VZC9-F1
#
_entry.id   AF-A0A2E5VZC9-F1
#
_cell.length_a   1.000
_cell.length_b   1.000
_cell.length_c   1.000
_cell.angle_alpha   90.00
_cell.angle_beta   90.00
_cell.angle_gamma   90.00
#
_symmetry.space_group_name_H-M   'P 1'
#
loop_
_entity.id
_entity.type
_entity.pdbx_description
1 polymer ?
#
loop_
_entity_poly.entity_id
_entity_poly.type
_entity_poly.pdbx_seq_one_letter_code
_entity_poly.pdbx_strand_id
1 'polypeptide(L)' 'MADSGESYASSQTLLGSCEFLRPPETIEEELAIIAEALDAGIDPFPPKKPPSRYARIALGWFMVIMMVSWVSQLLYRYVS' A
#
# COMPACT_ATOMS: atom_id res chain seq x y z
N MET A 1 -22.13 18.14 7.11
CA MET A 1 -22.53 16.90 6.42
C MET A 1 -21.37 16.31 5.60
N ALA A 2 -20.22 16.07 6.23
CA ALA A 2 -19.10 15.31 5.65
C ALA A 2 -18.12 14.96 6.78
N ASP A 3 -18.53 14.06 7.67
CA ASP A 3 -17.73 13.51 8.77
C ASP A 3 -17.67 11.99 8.60
N SER A 4 -16.76 11.50 7.75
CA SER A 4 -16.57 10.06 7.51
C SER A 4 -15.18 9.75 6.95
N GLY A 5 -14.15 10.51 7.35
CA GLY A 5 -12.77 10.35 6.85
C GLY A 5 -11.74 10.03 7.93
N GLU A 6 -12.00 10.44 9.18
CA GLU A 6 -11.01 10.37 10.27
C GLU A 6 -11.18 9.12 11.15
N SER A 7 -12.37 8.49 11.14
CA SER A 7 -12.68 7.33 11.97
C SER A 7 -11.87 6.08 11.58
N TYR A 8 -11.48 5.92 10.32
CA TYR A 8 -10.70 4.76 9.84
C TYR A 8 -9.20 4.85 10.15
N ALA A 9 -8.70 6.05 10.42
CA ALA A 9 -7.29 6.25 10.79
C ALA A 9 -7.08 5.94 12.29
N SER A 10 -8.03 6.34 13.15
CA SER A 10 -7.96 6.12 14.59
C SER A 10 -8.20 4.65 14.99
N SER A 11 -9.07 3.93 14.27
CA SER A 11 -9.29 2.49 14.50
C SER A 11 -8.16 1.61 13.97
N GLN A 12 -7.44 2.01 12.92
CA GLN A 12 -6.26 1.28 12.43
C GLN A 12 -5.05 1.40 13.38
N THR A 13 -4.95 2.49 14.13
CA THR A 13 -3.89 2.68 15.12
C THR A 13 -4.13 1.98 16.45
N LEU A 14 -5.36 1.56 16.78
CA LEU A 14 -5.68 0.83 18.02
C LEU A 14 -5.89 -0.68 17.84
N LEU A 15 -6.22 -1.15 16.62
CA LEU A 15 -6.28 -2.58 16.29
C LEU A 15 -5.02 -3.13 15.61
N GLY A 16 -3.96 -2.31 15.51
CA GLY A 16 -2.61 -2.75 15.12
C GLY A 16 -1.65 -2.91 16.29
N SER A 17 -2.12 -2.74 17.54
CA SER A 17 -1.28 -2.66 18.73
C SER A 17 -1.23 -3.92 19.59
N CYS A 18 -1.84 -5.03 19.16
CA CYS A 18 -1.51 -6.35 19.69
C CYS A 18 -0.86 -7.16 18.57
N GLU A 19 0.36 -7.64 18.80
CA GLU A 19 1.22 -8.42 17.90
C GLU A 19 2.00 -7.66 16.80
N PHE A 20 2.47 -6.44 17.07
CA PHE A 20 3.60 -5.86 16.32
C PHE A 20 4.74 -5.46 17.27
N LEU A 21 5.33 -6.42 17.97
CA LEU A 21 6.54 -6.19 18.76
C LEU A 21 7.77 -6.97 18.27
N ARG A 22 7.64 -7.81 17.23
CA ARG A 22 8.79 -8.33 16.47
C ARG A 22 8.33 -8.67 15.05
N PRO A 23 8.94 -8.08 14.00
CA PRO A 23 8.76 -8.62 12.66
C PRO A 23 9.37 -10.04 12.65
N PRO A 24 8.63 -11.07 12.20
CA PRO A 24 9.14 -12.44 12.13
C PRO A 24 10.41 -12.47 11.27
N GLU A 25 11.43 -13.17 11.76
CA GLU A 25 12.75 -13.15 11.12
C GLU A 25 12.82 -14.10 9.92
N THR A 26 11.87 -15.04 9.81
CA THR A 26 11.82 -16.02 8.73
C THR A 26 10.40 -16.30 8.23
N ILE A 27 10.32 -16.77 6.98
CA ILE A 27 9.06 -17.05 6.26
C ILE A 27 8.29 -18.20 6.94
N GLU A 28 8.97 -19.14 7.57
CA GLU A 28 8.37 -20.29 8.25
C GLU A 28 7.56 -19.87 9.49
N GLU A 29 8.01 -18.83 10.20
CA GLU A 29 7.31 -18.27 11.36
C GLU A 29 6.05 -17.51 10.95
N GLU A 30 6.13 -16.71 9.87
CA GLU A 30 4.95 -16.05 9.26
C GLU A 30 3.90 -17.07 8.82
N LEU A 31 4.32 -18.14 8.14
CA LEU A 31 3.41 -19.16 7.64
C LEU A 31 2.73 -19.94 8.77
N ALA A 32 3.42 -20.20 9.88
CA ALA A 32 2.83 -20.86 11.03
C ALA A 32 1.72 -20.01 11.67
N ILE A 33 1.94 -18.71 11.82
CA ILE A 33 0.95 -17.76 12.36
C ILE A 33 -0.27 -17.65 11.42
N ILE A 34 -0.04 -17.59 10.11
CA ILE A 34 -1.10 -17.55 9.09
C ILE A 34 -1.90 -18.86 9.07
N ALA A 35 -1.24 -20.00 9.23
CA ALA A 35 -1.88 -21.32 9.28
C ALA A 35 -2.73 -21.50 10.54
N GLU A 36 -2.24 -21.05 11.70
CA GLU A 36 -2.98 -21.07 12.96
C GLU A 36 -4.20 -20.15 12.91
N ALA A 37 -4.07 -18.95 12.32
CA ALA A 37 -5.20 -18.05 12.09
C ALA A 37 -6.24 -18.64 11.12
N LEU A 38 -5.79 -19.32 10.06
CA LEU A 38 -6.65 -19.98 9.08
C LEU A 38 -7.40 -21.19 9.70
N ASP A 39 -6.74 -21.97 10.54
CA ASP A 39 -7.34 -23.09 11.29
C ASP A 39 -8.32 -22.59 12.36
N ALA A 40 -8.04 -21.42 12.96
CA ALA A 40 -8.96 -20.69 13.83
C ALA A 40 -10.14 -20.03 13.09
N GLY A 41 -10.22 -20.15 11.76
CA GLY A 41 -11.29 -19.61 10.94
C GLY A 41 -11.26 -18.08 10.81
N ILE A 42 -10.14 -17.43 11.15
CA ILE A 42 -9.90 -16.01 10.95
C ILE A 42 -9.27 -15.83 9.57
N ASP A 43 -9.86 -15.01 8.71
CA ASP A 43 -9.30 -14.68 7.39
C ASP A 43 -7.91 -14.04 7.58
N PRO A 44 -6.81 -14.73 7.23
CA PRO A 44 -5.46 -14.23 7.47
C PRO A 44 -5.09 -13.10 6.50
N PHE A 45 -5.92 -12.85 5.49
CA PHE A 45 -5.72 -11.78 4.55
C PHE A 45 -6.60 -10.59 4.94
N PRO A 46 -6.01 -9.42 5.27
CA PRO A 46 -6.80 -8.24 5.58
C PRO A 46 -7.75 -7.90 4.42
N PRO A 47 -8.98 -7.45 4.72
CA PRO A 47 -9.98 -7.15 3.70
C PRO A 47 -9.40 -6.15 2.69
N LYS A 48 -9.64 -6.38 1.39
CA LYS A 48 -9.04 -5.61 0.29
C LYS A 48 -9.13 -4.11 0.57
N LYS A 49 -7.98 -3.51 0.87
CA LYS A 49 -7.86 -2.08 1.13
C LYS A 49 -8.49 -1.33 -0.05
N PRO A 50 -9.33 -0.31 0.19
CA PRO A 50 -9.88 0.48 -0.89
C PRO A 50 -8.71 1.03 -1.73
N PRO A 51 -8.82 1.02 -3.07
CA PRO A 51 -7.74 1.45 -3.94
C PRO A 51 -7.27 2.83 -3.47
N SER A 52 -6.00 2.93 -3.09
CA SER A 52 -5.50 4.16 -2.49
C SER A 52 -5.62 5.29 -3.51
N ARG A 53 -6.43 6.30 -3.17
CA ARG A 53 -6.67 7.46 -4.04
C ARG A 53 -5.35 8.12 -4.44
N TYR A 54 -4.38 8.09 -3.54
CA TYR A 54 -3.01 8.55 -3.76
C TYR A 54 -2.23 7.71 -4.79
N ALA A 55 -2.38 6.38 -4.83
CA ALA A 55 -1.68 5.57 -5.83
C ALA A 55 -2.14 5.92 -7.26
N ARG A 56 -3.43 6.19 -7.44
CA ARG A 56 -3.96 6.62 -8.75
C ARG A 56 -3.38 7.96 -9.18
N ILE A 57 -3.27 8.91 -8.24
CA ILE A 57 -2.70 10.24 -8.49
C ILE A 57 -1.20 10.13 -8.78
N ALA A 58 -0.45 9.38 -7.98
CA ALA A 58 0.98 9.17 -8.16
C ALA A 58 1.30 8.51 -9.51
N LEU A 59 0.50 7.51 -9.91
CA LEU A 59 0.68 6.83 -11.20
C LEU A 59 0.41 7.76 -12.39
N GLY A 60 -0.63 8.60 -12.29
CA GLY A 60 -0.92 9.61 -13.31
C GLY A 60 0.20 10.64 -13.44
N TRP A 61 0.69 11.16 -12.31
CA TRP A 61 1.79 12.12 -12.29
C TRP A 61 3.09 11.51 -12.82
N PHE A 62 3.35 10.25 -12.49
CA PHE A 62 4.50 9.50 -12.99
C PHE A 62 4.49 9.36 -14.53
N MET A 63 3.33 9.04 -15.13
CA MET A 63 3.20 8.97 -16.59
C MET A 63 3.53 10.31 -17.26
N VAL A 64 3.11 11.43 -16.67
CA VAL A 64 3.42 12.77 -17.18
C VAL A 64 4.91 13.06 -17.09
N ILE A 65 5.56 12.78 -15.96
CA ILE A 65 7.02 12.94 -15.83
C ILE A 65 7.73 12.13 -16.91
N MET A 66 7.39 10.85 -17.05
CA MET A 66 8.03 9.97 -18.03
C MET A 66 7.85 10.48 -19.47
N MET A 67 6.66 10.94 -19.84
CA MET A 67 6.41 11.58 -21.13
C MET A 67 7.29 12.81 -21.35
N VAL A 68 7.38 13.71 -20.37
CA VAL A 68 8.18 14.95 -20.48
C VAL A 68 9.67 14.65 -20.47
N SER A 69 10.14 13.70 -19.66
CA SER A 69 11.54 13.25 -19.63
C SER A 69 11.97 12.65 -20.97
N TRP A 70 11.08 11.92 -21.64
CA TRP A 70 11.36 11.37 -22.96
C TRP A 70 11.29 12.43 -24.06
N VAL A 71 10.28 13.31 -24.06
CA VAL A 71 10.18 14.38 -25.06
C VAL A 71 11.33 15.36 -24.99
N SER A 72 11.84 15.61 -23.78
CA SER A 72 13.02 16.46 -23.57
C SER A 72 14.23 15.88 -24.29
N GLN A 73 14.46 14.56 -24.16
CA GLN A 73 15.56 13.89 -24.86
C GLN A 73 15.39 14.00 -26.38
N LEU A 74 14.18 13.84 -26.91
CA LEU A 74 13.92 13.95 -28.35
C LEU A 74 14.24 15.36 -28.88
N LEU A 75 13.81 16.41 -28.17
CA LEU A 75 14.08 17.80 -28.55
C LEU A 75 15.58 18.11 -28.52
N TYR A 76 16.29 17.67 -27.48
CA TYR A 76 17.73 17.86 -27.35
C TYR A 76 18.51 17.20 -28.49
N ARG A 77 18.02 16.09 -29.05
CA ARG A 77 18.67 15.42 -30.19
C ARG A 77 18.36 16.07 -31.53
N TYR A 78 17.29 16.84 -31.63
CA TYR A 78 16.86 17.50 -32.87
C TYR A 78 17.41 18.91 -33.03
N VAL A 79 17.69 19.60 -31.92
CA VAL A 79 18.16 21.00 -31.93
C VAL A 79 19.70 21.13 -31.88
N SER A 80 20.41 20.02 -31.67
CA SER A 80 21.88 19.92 -31.74
C SER A 80 22.30 19.26 -33.04
#